data_AF-A0A9W8YCU0-F1
#
_entry.id   AF-A0A9W8YCU0-F1
#
_cell.length_a   1.000
_cell.length_b   1.000
_cell.length_c   1.000
_cell.angle_alpha   90.00
_cell.angle_beta   90.00
_cell.angle_gamma   90.00
#
_symmetry.space_group_name_H-M   'P 1'
#
loop_
_entity.id
_entity.type
_entity.pdbx_description
1 polymer ?
#
loop_
_entity_poly.entity_id
_entity_poly.type
_entity_poly.pdbx_seq_one_letter_code
_entity_poly.pdbx_strand_id
1 'polypeptide(L)'
;MLFCPESPRWLASQDHWDKVGDVLADVRHLSVDHPYIQQELLELRTQLDHEKEVMQGAGLWELQKECWTIPANRKRALLTIGMVTFQQWTGTGAINYYAPTIFKGLGLSSTTTGLFAQGIYGVVKVVTCLIFVFFLADSLGRRLSLMWSGAVQGFAMFFVGFYLRFGQNLGAGQQTEGSPPPAGIAALAMIYVFAAAFNMGWGPVVSKATPVILNATPYGAYFIFGTFNVVMAICAFWLPETKGVSLERMDELFGSNDMSNVEDIGIAAKQAEKLDLEEVEKVDYTSKV
;
A
#
# COMPACT_ATOMS: atom_id res chain seq x y z
N MET A 1 6.71 -21.19 1.88
CA MET A 1 7.94 -21.31 2.69
C MET A 1 8.42 -22.75 2.84
N LEU A 2 7.53 -23.76 2.82
CA LEU A 2 7.94 -25.18 2.91
C LEU A 2 8.88 -25.68 1.78
N PHE A 3 8.92 -24.98 0.63
CA PHE A 3 9.67 -25.38 -0.57
C PHE A 3 10.75 -24.37 -1.00
N CYS A 4 11.02 -23.34 -0.20
CA CYS A 4 12.05 -22.35 -0.53
C CYS A 4 13.19 -22.49 0.47
N PRO A 5 14.43 -22.78 0.02
CA PRO A 5 15.58 -22.76 0.92
C PRO A 5 15.74 -21.36 1.53
N GLU A 6 16.30 -21.32 2.73
CA GLU A 6 16.62 -20.06 3.40
C GLU A 6 17.61 -19.24 2.55
N SER A 7 17.51 -17.91 2.62
CA SER A 7 18.34 -17.06 1.76
C SER A 7 19.83 -17.30 2.04
N PRO A 8 20.69 -17.44 1.01
CA PRO A 8 22.13 -17.65 1.18
C PRO A 8 22.81 -16.66 2.12
N ARG A 9 22.38 -15.39 2.07
CA ARG A 9 22.93 -14.32 2.92
C ARG A 9 22.59 -14.49 4.41
N TRP A 10 21.43 -15.05 4.73
CA TRP A 10 21.05 -15.35 6.12
C TRP A 10 21.81 -16.58 6.64
N LEU A 11 21.98 -17.63 5.81
CA LEU A 11 22.80 -18.78 6.17
C LEU A 11 24.27 -18.38 6.40
N ALA A 12 24.79 -17.47 5.56
CA ALA A 12 26.11 -16.89 5.73
C ALA A 12 26.24 -16.08 7.03
N SER A 13 25.20 -15.33 7.43
CA SER A 13 25.23 -14.57 8.69
C SER A 13 25.24 -15.44 9.94
N GLN A 14 24.76 -16.68 9.85
CA GLN A 14 24.83 -17.72 10.88
C GLN A 14 26.12 -18.58 10.79
N ASP A 15 27.09 -18.19 9.94
CA ASP A 15 28.34 -18.92 9.69
C ASP A 15 28.17 -20.36 9.17
N HIS A 16 27.01 -20.70 8.59
CA HIS A 16 26.72 -22.02 7.98
C HIS A 16 27.16 -22.12 6.52
N TRP A 17 28.46 -21.98 6.25
CA TRP A 17 29.02 -21.85 4.89
C TRP A 17 28.79 -23.04 3.95
N ASP A 18 28.73 -24.27 4.48
CA ASP A 18 28.49 -25.47 3.68
C ASP A 18 27.12 -25.42 3.00
N LYS A 19 26.08 -25.04 3.76
CA LYS A 19 24.72 -24.87 3.24
C LYS A 19 24.58 -23.68 2.29
N VAL A 20 25.40 -22.64 2.45
CA VAL A 20 25.40 -21.50 1.52
C VAL A 20 25.83 -21.96 0.13
N GLY A 21 26.87 -22.80 0.06
CA GLY A 21 27.34 -23.40 -1.19
C GLY A 21 26.25 -24.23 -1.86
N ASP A 22 25.59 -25.10 -1.09
CA ASP A 22 24.50 -25.96 -1.60
C ASP A 22 23.31 -25.14 -2.13
N VAL A 23 22.89 -24.10 -1.41
CA VAL A 23 21.76 -23.25 -1.85
C VAL A 23 22.14 -22.40 -3.07
N LEU A 24 23.37 -21.88 -3.14
CA LEU A 24 23.85 -21.15 -4.31
C LEU A 24 23.95 -22.07 -5.54
N ALA A 25 24.43 -23.29 -5.36
CA ALA A 25 24.47 -24.32 -6.39
C ALA A 25 23.07 -24.66 -6.92
N ASP A 26 22.10 -24.82 -6.02
CA ASP A 26 20.71 -25.09 -6.38
C ASP A 26 20.07 -23.92 -7.14
N VAL A 27 20.22 -22.70 -6.64
CA VAL A 27 19.62 -21.48 -7.24
C VAL A 27 20.26 -21.12 -8.59
N ARG A 28 21.55 -21.38 -8.78
CA ARG A 28 22.28 -21.07 -10.02
C ARG A 28 22.33 -22.25 -10.99
N HIS A 29 21.86 -23.42 -10.60
CA HIS A 29 21.96 -24.69 -11.34
C HIS A 29 23.40 -25.01 -11.78
N LEU A 30 24.37 -24.76 -10.90
CA LEU A 30 25.80 -24.98 -11.13
C LEU A 30 26.37 -25.85 -9.99
N SER A 31 27.45 -26.58 -10.25
CA SER A 31 28.12 -27.36 -9.19
C SER A 31 28.76 -26.43 -8.15
N VAL A 32 28.82 -26.87 -6.90
CA VAL A 32 29.44 -26.10 -5.80
C VAL A 32 30.87 -25.68 -6.12
N ASP A 33 31.62 -26.51 -6.85
CA ASP A 33 33.01 -26.25 -7.25
C ASP A 33 33.15 -25.31 -8.47
N HIS A 34 32.04 -24.86 -9.07
CA HIS A 34 32.10 -24.00 -10.23
C HIS A 34 32.77 -22.65 -9.88
N PRO A 35 33.72 -22.13 -10.69
CA PRO A 35 34.46 -20.91 -10.39
C PRO A 35 33.58 -19.69 -10.06
N TYR A 36 32.43 -19.58 -10.73
CA TYR A 36 31.44 -18.53 -10.45
C TYR A 36 30.84 -18.61 -9.04
N ILE A 37 30.50 -19.82 -8.56
CA ILE A 37 29.94 -20.00 -7.20
C ILE A 37 31.01 -19.75 -6.15
N GLN A 38 32.24 -20.21 -6.39
CA GLN A 38 33.37 -19.95 -5.50
C GLN A 38 33.67 -18.45 -5.40
N GLN A 39 33.58 -17.71 -6.51
CA GLN A 39 33.69 -16.27 -6.50
C GLN A 39 32.54 -15.60 -5.72
N GLU A 40 31.29 -15.99 -5.97
CA GLU A 40 30.11 -15.44 -5.26
C GLU A 40 30.17 -15.74 -3.75
N LEU A 41 30.62 -16.93 -3.36
CA LEU A 41 30.88 -17.30 -1.96
C LEU A 41 31.96 -16.42 -1.31
N LEU A 42 33.05 -16.17 -2.02
CA LEU A 42 34.15 -15.32 -1.54
C LEU A 42 33.69 -13.87 -1.41
N GLU A 43 32.94 -13.37 -2.38
CA GLU A 43 32.34 -12.03 -2.35
C GLU A 43 31.38 -11.89 -1.16
N LEU A 44 30.50 -12.87 -0.93
CA LEU A 44 29.60 -12.89 0.23
C LEU A 44 30.37 -12.90 1.55
N ARG A 45 31.43 -13.70 1.65
CA ARG A 45 32.28 -13.75 2.86
C ARG A 45 32.96 -12.43 3.14
N THR A 46 33.55 -11.82 2.10
CA THR A 46 34.20 -10.51 2.20
C THR A 46 33.21 -9.41 2.60
N GLN A 47 32.00 -9.41 2.02
CA GLN A 47 30.95 -8.46 2.38
C GLN A 47 30.50 -8.64 3.84
N LEU A 48 30.31 -9.88 4.27
CA LEU A 48 29.83 -10.18 5.61
C LEU A 48 30.87 -9.86 6.69
N ASP A 49 32.14 -10.15 6.43
CA ASP A 49 33.25 -9.80 7.34
C ASP A 49 33.38 -8.27 7.45
N HIS A 50 33.26 -7.56 6.33
CA HIS A 50 33.22 -6.09 6.34
C HIS A 50 32.01 -5.53 7.11
N GLU A 51 30.83 -6.14 6.96
CA GLU A 51 29.64 -5.78 7.74
C GLU A 51 29.84 -6.05 9.24
N LYS A 52 30.40 -7.21 9.61
CA LYS A 52 30.72 -7.56 11.00
C LYS A 52 31.74 -6.59 11.60
N GLU A 53 32.78 -6.18 10.86
CA GLU A 53 33.77 -5.18 11.30
C GLU A 53 33.15 -3.80 11.52
N VAL A 54 32.30 -3.33 10.60
CA VAL A 54 31.60 -2.04 10.73
C VAL A 54 30.56 -2.06 11.86
N MET A 55 29.94 -3.21 12.12
CA MET A 55 28.91 -3.37 13.15
C MET A 55 29.43 -3.74 14.53
N GLN A 56 30.69 -4.14 14.68
CA GLN A 56 31.30 -4.47 15.97
C GLN A 56 31.36 -3.23 16.88
N GLY A 57 30.32 -3.06 17.70
CA GLY A 57 30.21 -2.01 18.72
C GLY A 57 29.12 -0.96 18.47
N ALA A 58 28.43 -1.01 17.32
CA ALA A 58 27.36 -0.07 17.02
C ALA A 58 26.05 -0.48 17.73
N GLY A 59 25.71 0.21 18.82
CA GLY A 59 24.39 0.09 19.43
C GLY A 59 23.27 0.58 18.51
N LEU A 60 22.03 0.15 18.78
CA LEU A 60 20.85 0.55 17.98
C LEU A 60 20.72 2.07 17.79
N TRP A 61 21.13 2.84 18.79
CA TRP A 61 21.12 4.31 18.77
C TRP A 61 22.23 4.90 17.90
N GLU A 62 23.39 4.26 17.86
CA GLU A 62 24.52 4.71 17.05
C GLU A 62 24.26 4.43 15.56
N LEU A 63 23.65 3.29 15.22
CA LEU A 63 23.19 3.01 13.85
C LEU A 63 22.13 4.02 13.36
N GLN A 64 21.17 4.37 14.22
CA GLN A 64 20.19 5.41 13.89
C GLN A 64 20.89 6.76 13.71
N LYS A 65 21.80 7.15 14.61
CA LYS A 65 22.60 8.37 14.43
C LYS A 65 23.38 8.36 13.13
N GLU A 66 24.12 7.30 12.81
CA GLU A 66 24.90 7.16 11.58
C GLU A 66 24.05 7.31 10.32
N CYS A 67 22.82 6.78 10.32
CA CYS A 67 21.85 7.00 9.24
C CYS A 67 21.53 8.48 9.00
N TRP A 68 21.47 9.29 10.06
CA TRP A 68 21.09 10.71 9.98
C TRP A 68 22.28 11.68 9.93
N THR A 69 23.42 11.31 10.48
CA THR A 69 24.63 12.16 10.55
C THR A 69 25.48 12.04 9.29
N ILE A 70 25.58 10.86 8.68
CA ILE A 70 26.34 10.67 7.45
C ILE A 70 25.55 11.26 6.27
N PRO A 71 26.08 12.28 5.57
CA PRO A 71 25.31 13.00 4.54
C PRO A 71 24.94 12.13 3.34
N ALA A 72 25.71 11.08 3.04
CA ALA A 72 25.39 10.12 1.98
C ALA A 72 24.22 9.21 2.39
N ASN A 73 24.22 8.69 3.61
CA ASN A 73 23.16 7.82 4.10
C ASN A 73 21.86 8.62 4.34
N ARG A 74 21.96 9.83 4.89
CA ARG A 74 20.83 10.75 5.07
C ARG A 74 20.12 11.05 3.75
N LYS A 75 20.87 11.32 2.67
CA LYS A 75 20.28 11.57 1.33
C LYS A 75 19.52 10.34 0.82
N ARG A 76 20.04 9.13 1.03
CA ARG A 76 19.38 7.88 0.65
C ARG A 76 18.13 7.62 1.50
N ALA A 77 18.23 7.77 2.81
CA ALA A 77 17.12 7.61 3.75
C ALA A 77 15.98 8.60 3.44
N LEU A 78 16.28 9.89 3.29
CA LEU A 78 15.29 10.92 2.96
C LEU A 78 14.61 10.69 1.61
N LEU A 79 15.37 10.28 0.59
CA LEU A 79 14.80 9.95 -0.72
C LEU A 79 13.80 8.81 -0.62
N THR A 80 14.10 7.76 0.15
CA THR A 80 13.18 6.63 0.25
C THR A 80 11.98 6.92 1.14
N ILE A 81 12.18 7.57 2.29
CA ILE A 81 11.07 8.03 3.13
C ILE A 81 10.14 8.91 2.31
N GLY A 82 10.71 9.87 1.57
CA GLY A 82 9.97 10.73 0.66
C GLY A 82 9.21 9.92 -0.40
N MET A 83 9.88 8.99 -1.08
CA MET A 83 9.24 8.16 -2.12
C MET A 83 8.08 7.32 -1.59
N VAL A 84 8.23 6.66 -0.43
CA VAL A 84 7.15 5.84 0.17
C VAL A 84 6.00 6.73 0.67
N THR A 85 6.32 7.89 1.22
CA THR A 85 5.31 8.87 1.65
C THR A 85 4.50 9.38 0.46
N PHE A 86 5.19 9.83 -0.60
CA PHE A 86 4.54 10.30 -1.82
C PHE A 86 3.74 9.18 -2.49
N GLN A 87 4.20 7.93 -2.44
CA GLN A 87 3.45 6.78 -2.93
C GLN A 87 2.10 6.61 -2.20
N GLN A 88 2.04 6.81 -0.88
CA GLN A 88 0.77 6.72 -0.14
C GLN A 88 -0.12 7.94 -0.41
N TRP A 89 0.48 9.11 -0.63
CA TRP A 89 -0.23 10.36 -0.89
C TRP A 89 -0.78 10.48 -2.31
N THR A 90 -0.48 9.54 -3.21
CA THR A 90 -1.10 9.52 -4.55
C THR A 90 -2.60 9.22 -4.53
N GLY A 91 -3.19 8.86 -3.37
CA GLY A 91 -4.63 8.63 -3.22
C GLY A 91 -5.08 7.20 -3.53
N THR A 92 -4.16 6.28 -3.81
CA THR A 92 -4.48 4.86 -4.10
C THR A 92 -5.19 4.18 -2.92
N GLY A 93 -4.78 4.47 -1.69
CA GLY A 93 -5.44 3.98 -0.49
C GLY A 93 -6.91 4.42 -0.44
N ALA A 94 -7.17 5.72 -0.56
CA ALA A 94 -8.52 6.28 -0.54
C ALA A 94 -9.42 5.69 -1.64
N ILE A 95 -8.94 5.56 -2.88
CA ILE A 95 -9.73 4.93 -3.96
C ILE A 95 -10.06 3.47 -3.61
N ASN A 96 -9.12 2.71 -3.06
CA ASN A 96 -9.40 1.30 -2.74
C ASN A 96 -10.42 1.15 -1.60
N TYR A 97 -10.42 2.05 -0.61
CA TYR A 97 -11.36 2.02 0.51
C TYR A 97 -12.74 2.57 0.15
N TYR A 98 -12.78 3.65 -0.62
CA TYR A 98 -14.01 4.38 -0.97
C TYR A 98 -14.50 4.14 -2.39
N ALA A 99 -13.97 3.13 -3.09
CA ALA A 99 -14.33 2.81 -4.48
C ALA A 99 -15.85 2.72 -4.72
N PRO A 100 -16.66 1.99 -3.89
CA PRO A 100 -18.10 1.91 -4.11
C PRO A 100 -18.79 3.28 -4.05
N THR A 101 -18.40 4.11 -3.08
CA THR A 101 -18.95 5.47 -2.88
C THR A 101 -18.54 6.40 -4.02
N ILE A 102 -17.27 6.35 -4.44
CA ILE A 102 -16.76 7.12 -5.56
C ILE A 102 -17.51 6.71 -6.84
N PHE A 103 -17.63 5.42 -7.13
CA PHE A 103 -18.33 4.93 -8.32
C PHE A 103 -19.82 5.29 -8.31
N LYS A 104 -20.45 5.31 -7.13
CA LYS A 104 -21.82 5.82 -6.97
C LYS A 104 -21.91 7.31 -7.33
N GLY A 105 -20.96 8.11 -6.87
CA GLY A 105 -20.83 9.53 -7.25
C GLY A 105 -20.58 9.77 -8.74
N LEU A 106 -20.13 8.75 -9.49
CA LEU A 106 -19.93 8.80 -10.94
C LEU A 106 -21.15 8.33 -11.77
N GLY A 107 -22.25 7.97 -11.12
CA GLY A 107 -23.50 7.58 -11.78
C GLY A 107 -23.81 6.08 -11.77
N LEU A 108 -23.09 5.26 -10.99
CA LEU A 108 -23.52 3.87 -10.73
C LEU A 108 -24.53 3.87 -9.57
N SER A 109 -25.82 3.80 -9.90
CA SER A 109 -26.93 3.90 -8.93
C SER A 109 -26.98 2.77 -7.90
N SER A 110 -26.43 1.60 -8.20
CA SER A 110 -26.52 0.41 -7.34
C SER A 110 -25.21 0.06 -6.63
N THR A 111 -25.26 -0.13 -5.31
CA THR A 111 -24.13 -0.57 -4.48
C THR A 111 -23.52 -1.88 -4.99
N THR A 112 -24.35 -2.82 -5.44
CA THR A 112 -23.91 -4.11 -6.03
C THR A 112 -23.08 -3.89 -7.30
N THR A 113 -23.47 -2.94 -8.15
CA THR A 113 -22.72 -2.58 -9.36
C THR A 113 -21.41 -1.87 -9.02
N GLY A 114 -21.40 -1.04 -7.97
CA GLY A 114 -20.18 -0.43 -7.44
C GLY A 114 -19.17 -1.45 -6.89
N LEU A 115 -19.64 -2.43 -6.12
CA LEU A 115 -18.81 -3.53 -5.62
C LEU A 115 -18.26 -4.40 -6.77
N PHE A 116 -19.09 -4.70 -7.77
CA PHE A 116 -18.66 -5.44 -8.95
C PHE A 116 -17.60 -4.67 -9.76
N ALA A 117 -17.80 -3.36 -9.96
CA ALA A 117 -16.82 -2.47 -10.58
C ALA A 117 -15.50 -2.42 -9.79
N GLN A 118 -15.56 -2.47 -8.46
CA GLN A 118 -14.37 -2.56 -7.61
C GLN A 118 -13.63 -3.90 -7.79
N GLY A 119 -14.36 -5.00 -7.96
CA GLY A 119 -13.78 -6.29 -8.32
C GLY A 119 -13.03 -6.22 -9.66
N ILE A 120 -13.66 -5.64 -10.69
CA ILE A 120 -13.03 -5.43 -12.01
C ILE A 120 -11.79 -4.53 -11.88
N TYR A 121 -11.86 -3.47 -11.08
CA TYR A 121 -10.73 -2.59 -10.80
C TYR A 121 -9.53 -3.35 -10.23
N GLY A 122 -9.76 -4.31 -9.33
CA GLY A 122 -8.73 -5.23 -8.84
C GLY A 122 -8.12 -6.07 -9.97
N VAL A 123 -8.95 -6.66 -10.84
CA VAL A 123 -8.48 -7.46 -11.99
C VAL A 123 -7.64 -6.63 -12.95
N VAL A 124 -8.09 -5.42 -13.30
CA VAL A 124 -7.35 -4.49 -14.18
C VAL A 124 -5.99 -4.15 -13.58
N LYS A 125 -5.90 -3.95 -12.26
CA LYS A 125 -4.61 -3.74 -11.57
C LYS A 125 -3.68 -4.94 -11.71
N VAL A 126 -4.20 -6.15 -11.50
CA VAL A 126 -3.40 -7.38 -11.63
C VAL A 126 -2.89 -7.56 -13.06
N VAL A 127 -3.78 -7.46 -14.05
CA VAL A 127 -3.43 -7.60 -15.47
C VAL A 127 -2.41 -6.54 -15.89
N THR A 128 -2.61 -5.28 -15.50
CA THR A 128 -1.65 -4.21 -15.82
C THR A 128 -0.30 -4.44 -15.17
N CYS A 129 -0.28 -4.92 -13.91
CA CYS A 129 0.95 -5.25 -13.21
C CYS A 129 1.71 -6.37 -13.93
N LEU A 130 1.02 -7.43 -14.37
CA LEU A 130 1.63 -8.52 -15.13
C LEU A 130 2.23 -8.03 -16.46
N ILE A 131 1.47 -7.27 -17.24
CA ILE A 131 1.96 -6.68 -18.50
C ILE A 131 3.21 -5.83 -18.23
N PHE A 132 3.19 -5.04 -17.16
CA PHE A 132 4.34 -4.23 -16.80
C PHE A 132 5.57 -5.09 -16.49
N VAL A 133 5.42 -6.08 -15.61
CA VAL A 133 6.52 -6.95 -15.17
C VAL A 133 7.13 -7.73 -16.33
N PHE A 134 6.31 -8.26 -17.25
CA PHE A 134 6.80 -9.09 -18.34
C PHE A 134 7.35 -8.30 -19.54
N PHE A 135 6.83 -7.12 -19.85
CA PHE A 135 7.16 -6.42 -21.09
C PHE A 135 7.83 -5.05 -20.91
N LEU A 136 7.54 -4.35 -19.81
CA LEU A 136 7.89 -2.95 -19.64
C LEU A 136 8.94 -2.71 -18.53
N ALA A 137 9.10 -3.66 -17.60
CA ALA A 137 9.97 -3.52 -16.45
C ALA A 137 11.46 -3.38 -16.82
N ASP A 138 11.87 -4.03 -17.91
CA ASP A 138 13.26 -4.02 -18.39
C ASP A 138 13.52 -2.94 -19.46
N SER A 139 12.47 -2.39 -20.08
CA SER A 139 12.60 -1.40 -21.16
C SER A 139 12.42 0.05 -20.69
N LEU A 140 11.66 0.28 -19.61
CA LEU A 140 11.39 1.63 -19.11
C LEU A 140 12.38 2.04 -18.02
N GLY A 141 13.20 3.04 -18.34
CA GLY A 141 14.11 3.65 -17.37
C GLY A 141 13.37 4.19 -16.13
N ARG A 142 13.96 4.01 -14.96
CA ARG A 142 13.37 4.27 -13.61
C ARG A 142 12.87 5.69 -13.37
N ARG A 143 13.49 6.70 -13.98
CA ARG A 143 13.13 8.11 -13.80
C ARG A 143 11.99 8.53 -14.75
N LEU A 144 12.04 8.04 -15.99
CA LEU A 144 11.04 8.34 -17.00
C LEU A 144 9.72 7.64 -16.71
N SER A 145 9.76 6.38 -16.23
CA SER A 145 8.55 5.66 -15.83
C SER A 145 7.80 6.40 -14.72
N LEU A 146 8.52 6.91 -13.71
CA LEU A 146 7.92 7.67 -12.61
C LEU A 146 7.32 8.99 -13.11
N MET A 147 8.04 9.76 -13.92
CA MET A 147 7.53 11.04 -14.46
C MET A 147 6.30 10.85 -15.34
N TRP A 148 6.32 9.87 -16.25
CA TRP A 148 5.18 9.57 -17.12
C TRP A 148 3.97 9.11 -16.31
N SER A 149 4.18 8.17 -15.39
CA SER A 149 3.11 7.67 -14.53
C SER A 149 2.51 8.77 -13.65
N GLY A 150 3.33 9.68 -13.12
CA GLY A 150 2.89 10.78 -12.27
C GLY A 150 2.07 11.80 -13.05
N ALA A 151 2.46 12.11 -14.28
CA ALA A 151 1.70 12.99 -15.16
C ALA A 151 0.32 12.39 -15.51
N VAL A 152 0.27 11.10 -15.88
CA VAL A 152 -0.99 10.40 -16.21
C VAL A 152 -1.89 10.29 -14.98
N GLN A 153 -1.34 9.94 -13.82
CA GLN A 153 -2.08 9.87 -12.55
C GLN A 153 -2.63 11.24 -12.14
N GLY A 154 -1.80 12.29 -12.23
CA GLY A 154 -2.20 13.65 -11.91
C GLY A 154 -3.34 14.11 -12.81
N PHE A 155 -3.20 13.92 -14.13
CA PHE A 155 -4.26 14.26 -15.09
C PHE A 155 -5.56 13.49 -14.81
N ALA A 156 -5.48 12.19 -14.54
CA ALA A 156 -6.65 11.37 -14.19
C ALA A 156 -7.35 11.86 -12.92
N MET A 157 -6.59 12.19 -11.88
CA MET A 157 -7.13 12.69 -10.61
C MET A 157 -7.76 14.07 -10.76
N PHE A 158 -7.12 14.99 -11.50
CA PHE A 158 -7.72 16.30 -11.79
C PHE A 158 -9.02 16.15 -12.57
N PHE A 159 -9.07 15.27 -13.58
CA PHE A 159 -10.28 15.02 -14.35
C PHE A 159 -11.43 14.51 -13.47
N VAL A 160 -11.17 13.50 -12.64
CA VAL A 160 -12.17 12.95 -11.71
C VAL A 160 -12.62 14.01 -10.70
N GLY A 161 -11.70 14.79 -10.15
CA GLY A 161 -12.02 15.87 -9.20
C GLY A 161 -12.86 16.99 -9.83
N PHE A 162 -12.51 17.45 -11.03
CA PHE A 162 -13.31 18.44 -11.76
C PHE A 162 -14.69 17.90 -12.13
N TYR A 163 -14.79 16.63 -12.52
CA TYR A 163 -16.06 15.98 -12.79
C TYR A 163 -16.95 15.91 -11.54
N LEU A 164 -16.40 15.49 -10.40
CA LEU A 164 -17.16 15.45 -9.15
C LEU A 164 -17.61 16.85 -8.68
N ARG A 165 -16.78 17.88 -8.90
CA ARG A 165 -17.08 19.26 -8.48
C ARG A 165 -18.06 19.99 -9.40
N PHE A 166 -17.90 19.87 -10.72
CA PHE A 166 -18.64 20.64 -11.71
C PHE A 166 -19.64 19.81 -12.50
N GLY A 167 -19.37 18.52 -12.72
CA GLY A 167 -20.27 17.61 -13.45
C GLY A 167 -21.63 17.48 -12.80
N GLN A 168 -21.69 17.46 -11.46
CA GLN A 168 -22.95 17.43 -10.69
C GLN A 168 -23.87 18.61 -11.03
N ASN A 169 -23.29 19.79 -11.33
CA ASN A 169 -24.04 21.02 -11.67
C ASN A 169 -24.44 21.12 -13.15
N LEU A 170 -23.89 20.29 -14.04
CA LEU A 170 -24.20 20.27 -15.48
C LEU A 170 -25.32 19.27 -15.85
N GLY A 171 -26.12 18.83 -14.89
CA GLY A 171 -27.14 17.80 -15.09
C GLY A 171 -26.67 16.36 -14.87
N ALA A 172 -25.41 16.14 -14.45
CA ALA A 172 -24.96 14.83 -13.99
C ALA A 172 -25.40 14.49 -12.55
N GLY A 173 -26.09 15.42 -11.88
CA GLY A 173 -26.79 15.19 -10.60
C GLY A 173 -28.16 14.51 -10.74
N GLN A 174 -28.68 14.32 -11.97
CA GLN A 174 -29.85 13.48 -12.16
C GLN A 174 -29.40 12.02 -12.12
N GLN A 175 -29.85 11.32 -11.07
CA GLN A 175 -29.88 9.86 -11.01
C GLN A 175 -30.76 9.35 -12.16
N THR A 176 -30.21 9.27 -13.36
CA THR A 176 -30.93 8.68 -14.50
C THR A 176 -30.88 7.18 -14.32
N GLU A 177 -32.01 6.58 -13.93
CA GLU A 177 -32.19 5.14 -14.03
C GLU A 177 -31.87 4.69 -15.45
N GLY A 178 -30.77 3.94 -15.62
CA GLY A 178 -30.50 3.20 -16.84
C GLY A 178 -29.14 3.42 -17.51
N SER A 179 -28.39 4.49 -17.23
CA SER A 179 -26.98 4.62 -17.67
C SER A 179 -26.28 5.84 -17.05
N PRO A 180 -25.01 5.71 -16.61
CA PRO A 180 -24.21 6.86 -16.18
C PRO A 180 -24.06 7.88 -17.33
N PRO A 181 -24.07 9.19 -17.04
CA PRO A 181 -23.81 10.23 -18.03
C PRO A 181 -22.48 9.95 -18.77
N PRO A 182 -22.32 10.34 -20.05
CA PRO A 182 -21.10 10.10 -20.81
C PRO A 182 -19.82 10.57 -20.10
N ALA A 183 -19.94 11.68 -19.36
CA ALA A 183 -18.87 12.22 -18.53
C ALA A 183 -18.53 11.38 -17.28
N GLY A 184 -19.51 10.67 -16.70
CA GLY A 184 -19.32 9.72 -15.60
C GLY A 184 -18.62 8.44 -16.04
N ILE A 185 -18.93 7.94 -17.25
CA ILE A 185 -18.21 6.83 -17.87
C ILE A 185 -16.74 7.21 -18.12
N ALA A 186 -16.50 8.43 -18.62
CA ALA A 186 -15.15 8.94 -18.81
C ALA A 186 -14.39 9.03 -17.47
N ALA A 187 -15.02 9.54 -16.41
CA ALA A 187 -14.40 9.61 -15.08
C ALA A 187 -14.11 8.20 -14.51
N LEU A 188 -15.01 7.24 -14.69
CA LEU A 188 -14.78 5.83 -14.35
C LEU A 188 -13.56 5.30 -15.09
N ALA A 189 -13.49 5.47 -16.41
CA ALA A 189 -12.34 5.05 -17.22
C ALA A 189 -11.03 5.67 -16.73
N MET A 190 -11.05 6.95 -16.35
CA MET A 190 -9.86 7.63 -15.80
C MET A 190 -9.40 7.04 -14.47
N ILE A 191 -10.29 6.51 -13.62
CA ILE A 191 -9.90 5.79 -12.39
C ILE A 191 -9.15 4.49 -12.73
N TYR A 192 -9.56 3.76 -13.76
CA TYR A 192 -8.82 2.57 -14.22
C TYR A 192 -7.47 2.95 -14.82
N VAL A 193 -7.39 4.05 -15.58
CA VAL A 193 -6.13 4.58 -16.12
C VAL A 193 -5.18 5.02 -15.00
N PHE A 194 -5.70 5.67 -13.96
CA PHE A 194 -4.93 6.01 -12.76
C PHE A 194 -4.31 4.75 -12.12
N ALA A 195 -5.09 3.70 -11.94
CA ALA A 195 -4.62 2.45 -11.34
C ALA A 195 -3.58 1.73 -12.21
N ALA A 196 -3.78 1.74 -13.53
CA ALA A 196 -2.80 1.21 -14.48
C ALA A 196 -1.46 1.97 -14.39
N ALA A 197 -1.52 3.31 -14.42
CA ALA A 197 -0.35 4.17 -14.30
C ALA A 197 0.36 4.00 -12.94
N PHE A 198 -0.38 3.79 -11.85
CA PHE A 198 0.21 3.52 -10.52
C PHE A 198 1.10 2.29 -10.50
N ASN A 199 0.64 1.18 -11.11
CA ASN A 199 1.41 -0.06 -11.18
C ASN A 199 2.68 0.09 -12.03
N MET A 200 2.62 0.87 -13.11
CA MET A 200 3.75 1.11 -14.03
C MET A 200 4.84 2.01 -13.44
N GLY A 201 4.45 2.97 -12.59
CA GLY A 201 5.35 3.98 -12.04
C GLY A 201 5.93 3.63 -10.68
N TRP A 202 5.06 3.50 -9.68
CA TRP A 202 5.46 3.47 -8.28
C TRP A 202 5.86 2.09 -7.79
N GLY A 203 5.19 1.02 -8.26
CA GLY A 203 5.50 -0.36 -7.87
C GLY A 203 6.98 -0.75 -8.08
N PRO A 204 7.54 -0.57 -9.29
CA PRO A 204 8.93 -0.94 -9.62
C PRO A 204 9.98 -0.03 -8.98
N VAL A 205 9.62 1.24 -8.74
CA VAL A 205 10.52 2.22 -8.11
C VAL A 205 10.71 1.86 -6.63
N VAL A 206 9.62 1.53 -5.93
CA VAL A 206 9.69 1.12 -4.52
C VAL A 206 10.36 -0.25 -4.37
N SER A 207 10.03 -1.23 -5.22
CA SER A 207 10.66 -2.57 -5.14
C SER A 207 12.17 -2.55 -5.34
N LYS A 208 12.71 -1.58 -6.09
CA LYS A 208 14.16 -1.37 -6.27
C LYS A 208 14.76 -0.40 -5.24
N ALA A 209 13.98 0.47 -4.60
CA ALA A 209 14.46 1.32 -3.51
C ALA A 209 14.70 0.54 -2.21
N THR A 210 13.83 -0.44 -1.91
CA THR A 210 13.92 -1.31 -0.73
C THR A 210 15.27 -2.04 -0.60
N PRO A 211 15.78 -2.76 -1.62
CA PRO A 211 17.07 -3.44 -1.52
C PRO A 211 18.26 -2.47 -1.41
N VAL A 212 18.15 -1.23 -1.92
CA VAL A 212 19.22 -0.23 -1.77
C VAL A 212 19.39 0.19 -0.31
N ILE A 213 18.29 0.30 0.46
CA ILE A 213 18.41 0.57 1.90
C ILE A 213 18.88 -0.69 2.63
N LEU A 214 18.30 -1.85 2.33
CA LEU A 214 18.68 -3.09 3.01
C LEU A 214 20.16 -3.44 2.77
N ASN A 215 20.72 -3.12 1.61
CA ASN A 215 22.16 -3.28 1.35
C ASN A 215 23.03 -2.22 2.04
N ALA A 216 22.50 -1.03 2.36
CA ALA A 216 23.24 -0.02 3.09
C ALA A 216 23.17 -0.22 4.61
N THR A 217 22.00 -0.64 5.12
CA THR A 217 21.73 -0.92 6.52
C THR A 217 20.58 -1.95 6.63
N PRO A 218 20.86 -3.25 6.74
CA PRO A 218 19.83 -4.30 6.79
C PRO A 218 18.81 -4.08 7.91
N TYR A 219 19.28 -3.64 9.08
CA TYR A 219 18.45 -3.40 10.26
C TYR A 219 18.04 -1.93 10.42
N GLY A 220 18.85 -0.99 9.94
CA GLY A 220 18.61 0.46 10.07
C GLY A 220 17.31 0.92 9.40
N ALA A 221 16.93 0.29 8.28
CA ALA A 221 15.65 0.55 7.62
C ALA A 221 14.46 0.36 8.58
N TYR A 222 14.44 -0.75 9.32
CA TYR A 222 13.34 -1.09 10.23
C TYR A 222 13.24 -0.12 11.41
N PHE A 223 14.36 0.39 11.92
CA PHE A 223 14.36 1.40 12.98
C PHE A 223 13.94 2.78 12.50
N ILE A 224 14.28 3.15 11.26
CA ILE A 224 13.72 4.34 10.61
C ILE A 224 12.20 4.21 10.51
N PHE A 225 11.68 3.12 9.97
CA PHE A 225 10.23 2.91 9.91
C PHE A 225 9.58 2.83 11.30
N GLY A 226 10.24 2.22 12.28
CA GLY A 226 9.78 2.13 13.67
C GLY A 226 9.66 3.49 14.34
N THR A 227 10.68 4.36 14.19
CA THR A 227 10.63 5.73 14.72
C THR A 227 9.51 6.56 14.08
N PHE A 228 9.29 6.43 12.77
CA PHE A 228 8.13 7.05 12.11
C PHE A 228 6.79 6.52 12.65
N ASN A 229 6.66 5.23 12.92
CA ASN A 229 5.44 4.66 13.52
C ASN A 229 5.20 5.19 14.93
N VAL A 230 6.24 5.34 15.76
CA VAL A 230 6.12 5.94 17.09
C VAL A 230 5.73 7.42 17.00
N VAL A 231 6.32 8.18 16.08
CA VAL A 231 5.93 9.58 15.82
C VAL A 231 4.47 9.66 15.36
N MET A 232 4.03 8.77 14.46
CA MET A 232 2.62 8.70 14.06
C MET A 232 1.69 8.36 15.24
N ALA A 233 2.09 7.44 16.12
CA ALA A 233 1.33 7.11 17.33
C ALA A 233 1.21 8.30 18.29
N ILE A 234 2.27 9.11 18.41
CA ILE A 234 2.22 10.37 19.16
C ILE A 234 1.28 11.36 18.46
N CYS A 235 1.35 11.45 17.12
CA CYS A 235 0.45 12.30 16.35
C CYS A 235 -1.03 11.90 16.49
N ALA A 236 -1.31 10.63 16.74
CA ALA A 236 -2.67 10.13 16.93
C ALA A 236 -3.35 10.68 18.21
N PHE A 237 -2.61 11.18 19.21
CA PHE A 237 -3.22 11.87 20.36
C PHE A 237 -3.98 13.15 19.98
N TRP A 238 -3.67 13.75 18.84
CA TRP A 238 -4.40 14.91 18.31
C TRP A 238 -5.54 14.52 17.35
N LEU A 239 -5.73 13.23 17.06
CA LEU A 239 -6.89 12.78 16.30
C LEU A 239 -8.09 12.57 17.24
N PRO A 240 -9.27 13.14 16.94
CA PRO A 240 -10.49 12.81 17.66
C PRO A 240 -10.87 11.34 17.42
N GLU A 241 -11.42 10.69 18.44
CA GLU A 241 -11.82 9.28 18.41
C GLU A 241 -12.93 9.07 17.35
N THR A 242 -12.65 8.27 16.33
CA THR A 242 -13.57 7.99 15.22
C THR A 242 -14.41 6.73 15.43
N LYS A 243 -14.25 6.06 16.58
CA LYS A 243 -14.87 4.77 16.87
C LYS A 243 -16.39 4.92 17.07
N GLY A 244 -17.15 4.21 16.24
CA GLY A 244 -18.62 4.17 16.30
C GLY A 244 -19.32 5.26 15.50
N VAL A 245 -18.58 6.14 14.82
CA VAL A 245 -19.12 7.15 13.92
C VAL A 245 -19.24 6.57 12.50
N SER A 246 -20.42 6.67 11.90
CA SER A 246 -20.63 6.29 10.50
C SER A 246 -19.87 7.26 9.59
N LEU A 247 -19.34 6.76 8.46
CA LEU A 247 -18.49 7.53 7.54
C LEU A 247 -19.17 8.82 7.01
N GLU A 248 -20.50 8.84 6.99
CA GLU A 248 -21.33 9.97 6.55
C GLU A 248 -21.36 11.13 7.57
N ARG A 249 -21.04 10.86 8.84
CA ARG A 249 -20.97 11.83 9.94
C ARG A 249 -19.52 12.18 10.33
N MET A 250 -18.54 11.75 9.53
CA MET A 250 -17.14 12.16 9.70
C MET A 250 -17.01 13.70 9.62
N ASP A 251 -17.84 14.33 8.78
CA ASP A 251 -17.94 15.78 8.64
C ASP A 251 -18.48 16.46 9.90
N GLU A 252 -19.29 15.79 10.74
CA GLU A 252 -19.76 16.34 12.03
C GLU A 252 -18.64 16.33 13.07
N LEU A 253 -17.82 15.28 13.11
CA LEU A 253 -16.68 15.16 14.05
C LEU A 253 -15.63 16.25 13.83
N PHE A 254 -15.50 16.72 12.59
CA PHE A 254 -14.55 17.77 12.18
C PHE A 254 -15.22 19.14 11.93
N GLY A 255 -16.52 19.30 12.21
CA GLY A 255 -17.23 20.59 12.26
C GLY A 255 -17.65 21.19 10.91
N SER A 256 -17.85 20.38 9.87
CA SER A 256 -18.10 20.79 8.48
C SER A 256 -19.58 20.94 8.11
N ASN A 257 -20.49 20.02 8.50
CA ASN A 257 -21.93 20.09 8.27
C ASN A 257 -22.72 19.28 9.32
N ASP A 258 -23.84 19.81 9.82
CA ASP A 258 -24.73 19.16 10.80
C ASP A 258 -25.81 18.33 10.07
N MET A 259 -25.75 16.99 10.14
CA MET A 259 -26.73 16.07 9.53
C MET A 259 -27.66 15.43 10.58
N SER A 260 -27.91 16.13 11.70
CA SER A 260 -28.70 15.67 12.86
C SER A 260 -30.11 15.12 12.55
N ASN A 261 -30.65 15.32 11.36
CA ASN A 261 -32.04 14.98 10.98
C ASN A 261 -32.19 13.72 10.11
N VAL A 262 -31.10 12.98 9.81
CA VAL A 262 -31.21 11.70 9.10
C VAL A 262 -31.14 10.56 10.11
N GLU A 263 -32.30 9.99 10.44
CA GLU A 263 -32.38 8.80 11.30
C GLU A 263 -31.65 7.63 10.66
N ASP A 264 -30.67 7.12 11.39
CA ASP A 264 -29.65 6.20 10.92
C ASP A 264 -30.21 4.76 10.86
N ILE A 265 -30.67 4.33 9.69
CA ILE A 265 -31.22 2.97 9.46
C ILE A 265 -30.19 1.90 9.88
N GLY A 266 -28.88 2.19 9.81
CA GLY A 266 -27.82 1.25 10.16
C GLY A 266 -27.56 1.11 11.66
N ILE A 267 -27.65 2.21 12.43
CA ILE A 267 -27.55 2.17 13.89
C ILE A 267 -28.86 1.65 14.49
N ALA A 268 -30.01 2.10 13.96
CA ALA A 268 -31.32 1.56 14.33
C ALA A 268 -31.42 0.06 14.06
N ALA A 269 -30.89 -0.44 12.93
CA ALA A 269 -30.84 -1.88 12.65
C ALA A 269 -29.91 -2.64 13.60
N LYS A 270 -28.75 -2.07 13.98
CA LYS A 270 -27.85 -2.71 14.96
C LYS A 270 -28.40 -2.68 16.39
N GLN A 271 -29.14 -1.63 16.77
CA GLN A 271 -29.84 -1.57 18.04
C GLN A 271 -31.05 -2.50 18.06
N ALA A 272 -31.80 -2.59 16.95
CA ALA A 272 -32.88 -3.55 16.79
C ALA A 272 -32.37 -5.00 16.83
N GLU A 273 -31.27 -5.33 16.13
CA GLU A 273 -30.65 -6.66 16.19
C GLU A 273 -30.14 -6.99 17.60
N LYS A 274 -29.58 -6.02 18.33
CA LYS A 274 -29.21 -6.21 19.75
C LYS A 274 -30.41 -6.39 20.67
N LEU A 275 -31.49 -5.65 20.44
CA LEU A 275 -32.73 -5.76 21.21
C LEU A 275 -33.42 -7.11 20.95
N ASP A 276 -33.45 -7.56 19.70
CA ASP A 276 -33.99 -8.88 19.31
C ASP A 276 -33.15 -10.02 19.92
N LEU A 277 -31.82 -9.90 19.94
CA LEU A 277 -30.94 -10.91 20.57
C LEU A 277 -31.13 -10.95 22.10
N GLU A 278 -31.31 -9.81 22.77
CA GLU A 278 -31.59 -9.76 24.21
C GLU A 278 -33.00 -10.27 24.56
N GLU A 279 -34.01 -10.08 23.71
CA GLU A 279 -35.35 -10.66 23.90
C GLU A 279 -35.34 -12.18 23.71
N VAL A 280 -34.66 -12.68 22.69
CA VAL A 280 -34.52 -14.14 22.46
C VAL A 280 -33.76 -14.81 23.60
N GLU A 281 -32.72 -14.17 24.15
CA GLU A 281 -31.96 -14.71 25.29
C GLU A 281 -32.76 -14.72 26.61
N LYS A 282 -33.72 -13.80 26.79
CA LYS A 282 -34.62 -13.78 27.95
C LYS A 282 -35.75 -14.82 27.89
N VAL A 283 -36.12 -15.29 26.70
CA VAL A 283 -37.23 -16.25 26.53
C VAL A 283 -36.80 -17.70 26.82
N ASP A 284 -35.50 -18.04 26.75
CA ASP A 284 -35.04 -19.45 26.74
C ASP A 284 -34.54 -20.03 28.10
N TYR A 285 -34.89 -19.42 29.24
CA TYR A 285 -34.47 -19.94 30.56
C TYR A 285 -35.55 -20.05 31.65
N THR A 286 -36.85 -20.06 31.30
CA THR A 286 -37.93 -20.28 32.31
C THR A 286 -39.02 -21.29 31.94
N SER A 287 -38.87 -22.11 30.90
CA SER A 287 -39.80 -23.24 30.67
C SER A 287 -39.11 -24.53 30.25
N LYS A 288 -38.65 -25.29 31.25
CA LYS A 288 -38.66 -26.77 31.29
C LYS A 288 -38.19 -27.22 32.68
N VAL A 289 -39.14 -27.21 33.62
CA VAL A 289 -39.32 -28.33 34.57
C VAL A 289 -40.12 -29.39 33.83
#